data_AF-A0A2G5IME7-F1
#
_entry.id   AF-A0A2G5IME7-F1
#
_cell.length_a   1.000
_cell.length_b   1.000
_cell.length_c   1.000
_cell.angle_alpha   90.00
_cell.angle_beta   90.00
_cell.angle_gamma   90.00
#
_symmetry.space_group_name_H-M   'P 1'
#
loop_
_entity.id
_entity.type
_entity.pdbx_description
1 polymer ?
#
loop_
_entity_poly.entity_id
_entity_poly.type
_entity_poly.pdbx_seq_one_letter_code
_entity_poly.pdbx_strand_id
1 'polypeptide(L)'
;MTVTTLPAARLAPAPAPHGGALAVRVDQTAWTPEQAAVLRQSGIKDQVTAAELAGFLHLCQRTGLDPFSRQIYLIGRWSKKDNRDVYTPQTGIDGYRVIAQRVTTQTGGTYGYEDTVWCDPSGRWRDVWLPEAPPAAAKVTVIRNGERFSAVATFREYVQTFPDGNPKGLWAKMPAGQIAKCAEALALRKAFPHDLAGVYTAEEMAQADNTDSAPVVVEQQPRRSQHAESGPWEQEAPPQQQERRDYRAEAQAAEDADTVRGLWQEAKRAGAPTEYLDQIAAIGRDRAEIDATIVVADDGYRTMDQDDAEQYAEVRAHAEAENALRLAASRANLPTLDADFQRVYGLPIEQAPAQQLDTFRAQIEAAAGGAQ
;
A
#
# COMPACT_ATOMS: atom_id res chain seq x y z
N MET A 1 27.27 75.03 13.50
CA MET A 1 26.82 73.82 12.79
C MET A 1 26.14 72.91 13.79
N THR A 2 24.81 72.95 13.86
CA THR A 2 24.02 72.08 14.76
C THR A 2 23.69 70.79 14.03
N VAL A 3 24.22 69.67 14.53
CA VAL A 3 23.92 68.33 14.02
C VAL A 3 22.57 67.90 14.60
N THR A 4 21.56 67.80 13.75
CA THR A 4 20.24 67.26 14.10
C THR A 4 20.30 65.73 14.02
N THR A 5 20.28 65.08 15.18
CA THR A 5 20.15 63.63 15.29
C THR A 5 18.74 63.20 14.91
N LEU A 6 18.59 62.43 13.84
CA LEU A 6 17.32 61.81 13.45
C LEU A 6 16.96 60.68 14.44
N PRO A 7 15.69 60.54 14.84
CA PRO A 7 15.28 59.47 15.74
C PRO A 7 15.31 58.12 14.99
N ALA A 8 15.84 57.09 15.64
CA ALA A 8 15.81 55.73 15.14
C ALA A 8 14.34 55.28 14.92
N ALA A 9 14.02 54.90 13.69
CA ALA A 9 12.73 54.31 13.36
C ALA A 9 12.56 53.03 14.19
N ARG A 10 11.56 53.02 15.08
CA ARG A 10 11.10 51.77 15.71
C ARG A 10 10.51 50.91 14.60
N LEU A 11 11.23 49.84 14.23
CA LEU A 11 10.66 48.74 13.47
C LEU A 11 9.41 48.27 14.23
N ALA A 12 8.26 48.32 13.57
CA ALA A 12 7.04 47.71 14.10
C ALA A 12 7.34 46.24 14.43
N PRO A 13 6.88 45.70 15.57
CA PRO A 13 7.00 44.27 15.82
C PRO A 13 6.34 43.53 14.67
N ALA A 14 7.05 42.54 14.12
CA ALA A 14 6.48 41.64 13.12
C ALA A 14 5.11 41.13 13.62
N PRO A 15 4.07 41.06 12.78
CA PRO A 15 2.78 40.55 13.20
C PRO A 15 2.98 39.17 13.83
N ALA A 16 2.50 39.01 15.07
CA ALA A 16 2.51 37.71 15.73
C ALA A 16 1.83 36.70 14.80
N PRO A 17 2.45 35.54 14.54
CA PRO A 17 1.83 34.54 13.67
C PRO A 17 0.46 34.21 14.26
N HIS A 18 -0.57 34.24 13.41
CA HIS A 18 -1.94 33.87 13.79
C HIS A 18 -2.00 32.38 14.14
N GLY A 19 -1.52 32.01 15.33
CA GLY A 19 -1.56 30.65 15.86
C GLY A 19 -2.75 30.50 16.80
N GLY A 20 -3.73 29.69 16.42
CA GLY A 20 -4.76 29.23 17.36
C GLY A 20 -4.16 28.39 18.48
N ALA A 21 -4.92 28.12 19.54
CA ALA A 21 -4.45 27.37 20.72
C ALA A 21 -3.87 25.98 20.38
N LEU A 22 -4.23 25.40 19.23
CA LEU A 22 -3.75 24.10 18.77
C LEU A 22 -2.44 24.17 17.96
N ALA A 23 -1.97 25.36 17.57
CA ALA A 23 -0.80 25.50 16.70
C ALA A 23 0.44 24.82 17.30
N VAL A 24 1.11 23.98 16.50
CA VAL A 24 2.36 23.33 16.88
C VAL A 24 3.48 24.34 16.90
N ARG A 25 4.14 24.52 18.05
CA ARG A 25 5.25 25.48 18.20
C ARG A 25 6.59 24.80 17.92
N VAL A 26 7.56 25.57 17.43
CA VAL A 26 8.91 25.08 17.10
C VAL A 26 9.68 24.62 18.34
N ASP A 27 9.42 25.25 19.49
CA ASP A 27 10.07 24.99 20.78
C ASP A 27 9.32 23.96 21.65
N GLN A 28 8.17 23.46 21.16
CA GLN A 28 7.34 22.53 21.92
C GLN A 28 8.00 21.14 22.03
N THR A 29 8.11 20.61 23.24
CA THR A 29 8.74 19.29 23.47
C THR A 29 7.73 18.15 23.64
N ALA A 30 6.45 18.47 23.89
CA ALA A 30 5.36 17.50 24.07
C ALA A 30 4.02 18.09 23.63
N TRP A 31 3.06 17.24 23.25
CA TRP A 31 1.69 17.65 22.93
C TRP A 31 1.00 18.29 24.14
N THR A 32 0.30 19.41 23.95
CA THR A 32 -0.55 19.98 25.01
C THR A 32 -1.78 19.10 25.26
N PRO A 33 -2.44 19.20 26.42
CA PRO A 33 -3.66 18.46 26.70
C PRO A 33 -4.75 18.67 25.63
N GLU A 34 -4.92 19.90 25.15
CA GLU A 34 -5.90 20.27 24.13
C GLU A 34 -5.55 19.66 22.77
N GLN A 35 -4.27 19.74 22.37
CA GLN A 35 -3.80 19.10 21.15
C GLN A 35 -3.99 17.58 21.20
N ALA A 36 -3.61 16.95 22.32
CA ALA A 36 -3.76 15.51 22.50
C ALA A 36 -5.24 15.08 22.47
N ALA A 37 -6.15 15.88 23.03
CA ALA A 37 -7.59 15.61 22.97
C ALA A 37 -8.12 15.62 21.53
N VAL A 38 -7.73 16.63 20.74
CA VAL A 38 -8.14 16.75 19.33
C VAL A 38 -7.52 15.62 18.49
N LEU A 39 -6.25 15.30 18.73
CA LEU A 39 -5.56 14.19 18.06
C LEU A 39 -6.25 12.84 18.34
N ARG A 40 -6.69 12.58 19.57
CA ARG A 40 -7.49 11.37 19.89
C ARG A 40 -8.81 11.36 19.13
N GLN A 41 -9.53 12.48 19.13
CA GLN A 41 -10.79 12.61 18.39
C GLN A 41 -10.60 12.39 16.88
N SER A 42 -9.42 12.70 16.34
CA SER A 42 -9.07 12.48 14.93
C SER A 42 -8.83 11.01 14.55
N GLY A 43 -8.82 10.09 15.52
CA GLY A 43 -8.72 8.65 15.30
C GLY A 43 -7.46 7.99 15.87
N ILE A 44 -6.62 8.72 16.62
CA ILE A 44 -5.48 8.14 17.33
C ILE A 44 -5.99 7.45 18.61
N LYS A 45 -5.87 6.12 18.68
CA LYS A 45 -6.33 5.33 19.83
C LYS A 45 -5.34 5.41 20.99
N ASP A 46 -5.80 5.05 22.18
CA ASP A 46 -5.00 5.15 23.42
C ASP A 46 -3.76 4.25 23.45
N GLN A 47 -3.69 3.21 22.60
CA GLN A 47 -2.50 2.36 22.46
C GLN A 47 -1.31 3.04 21.76
N VAL A 48 -1.44 4.30 21.30
CA VAL A 48 -0.31 5.04 20.74
C VAL A 48 0.77 5.25 21.81
N THR A 49 2.02 4.95 21.46
CA THR A 49 3.13 5.10 22.40
C THR A 49 3.61 6.55 22.48
N ALA A 50 4.24 6.91 23.60
CA ALA A 50 4.88 8.22 23.75
C ALA A 50 5.97 8.47 22.69
N ALA A 51 6.69 7.42 22.28
CA ALA A 51 7.70 7.50 21.23
C ALA A 51 7.09 7.79 19.85
N GLU A 52 5.97 7.15 19.49
CA GLU A 52 5.25 7.43 18.24
C GLU A 52 4.70 8.87 18.22
N LEU A 53 4.13 9.34 19.33
CA LEU A 53 3.66 10.72 19.46
C LEU A 53 4.79 11.75 19.40
N ALA A 54 5.94 11.46 20.03
CA ALA A 54 7.11 12.33 20.00
C ALA A 54 7.71 12.40 18.58
N GLY A 55 7.82 11.26 17.90
CA GLY A 55 8.24 11.19 16.50
C GLY A 55 7.30 11.97 15.58
N PHE A 56 5.99 11.87 15.81
CA PHE A 56 5.00 12.63 15.06
C PHE A 56 5.11 14.14 15.29
N LEU A 57 5.33 14.57 16.54
CA LEU A 57 5.57 15.98 16.86
C LEU A 57 6.83 16.50 16.17
N HIS A 58 7.94 15.77 16.29
CA HIS A 58 9.19 16.11 15.62
C HIS A 58 9.01 16.27 14.11
N LEU A 59 8.26 15.36 13.48
CA LEU A 59 7.99 15.45 12.05
C LEU A 59 7.14 16.68 11.70
N CYS A 60 6.08 16.96 12.46
CA CYS A 60 5.28 18.17 12.28
C CYS A 60 6.13 19.44 12.40
N GLN A 61 7.05 19.51 13.36
CA GLN A 61 7.96 20.64 13.54
C GLN A 61 8.98 20.78 12.42
N ARG A 62 9.66 19.68 12.05
CA ARG A 62 10.68 19.66 10.99
C ARG A 62 10.13 20.07 9.63
N THR A 63 8.92 19.63 9.32
CA THR A 63 8.25 19.88 8.03
C THR A 63 7.38 21.13 8.06
N GLY A 64 7.01 21.59 9.25
CA GLY A 64 5.99 22.61 9.49
C GLY A 64 4.63 22.23 8.93
N LEU A 65 4.31 20.93 8.87
CA LEU A 65 2.98 20.44 8.52
C LEU A 65 2.07 20.50 9.74
N ASP A 66 0.82 20.90 9.51
CA ASP A 66 -0.19 21.02 10.56
C ASP A 66 -1.11 19.78 10.60
N PRO A 67 -1.08 18.99 11.69
CA PRO A 67 -1.97 17.84 11.83
C PRO A 67 -3.44 18.23 12.01
N PHE A 68 -3.74 19.47 12.44
CA PHE A 68 -5.11 19.92 12.67
C PHE A 68 -5.78 20.43 11.40
N SER A 69 -4.99 20.84 10.41
CA SER A 69 -5.45 21.24 9.08
C SER A 69 -5.43 20.11 8.05
N ARG A 70 -5.40 18.84 8.50
CA ARG A 70 -5.47 17.65 7.61
C ARG A 70 -4.31 17.51 6.62
N GLN A 71 -3.17 18.14 6.92
CA GLN A 71 -1.98 18.09 6.08
C GLN A 71 -1.15 16.83 6.33
N ILE A 72 -1.17 16.34 7.57
CA ILE A 72 -0.48 15.12 8.01
C ILE A 72 -1.30 14.41 9.08
N TYR A 73 -1.23 13.09 9.10
CA TYR A 73 -1.99 12.22 9.99
C TYR A 73 -1.05 11.25 10.69
N LEU A 74 -1.44 10.77 11.87
CA LEU A 74 -0.81 9.62 12.51
C LEU A 74 -1.78 8.44 12.44
N ILE A 75 -1.47 7.46 11.59
CA ILE A 75 -2.39 6.36 11.28
C ILE A 75 -1.89 5.07 11.93
N GLY A 76 -2.75 4.47 12.75
CA GLY A 76 -2.52 3.16 13.35
C GLY A 76 -2.94 2.05 12.39
N ARG A 77 -2.03 1.08 12.15
CA ARG A 77 -2.34 -0.15 11.42
C ARG A 77 -2.00 -1.36 12.29
N TRP A 78 -2.85 -2.38 12.27
CA TRP A 78 -2.63 -3.59 13.03
C TRP A 78 -1.37 -4.32 12.56
N SER A 79 -0.40 -4.50 13.46
CA SER A 79 0.79 -5.31 13.24
C SER A 79 0.60 -6.66 13.94
N LYS A 80 0.61 -7.76 13.17
CA LYS A 80 0.62 -9.12 13.74
C LYS A 80 1.89 -9.38 14.56
N LYS A 81 3.02 -8.80 14.14
CA LYS A 81 4.32 -8.94 14.81
C LYS A 81 4.31 -8.31 16.19
N ASP A 82 3.77 -7.09 16.29
CA ASP A 82 3.76 -6.31 17.54
C ASP A 82 2.48 -6.54 18.36
N ASN A 83 1.53 -7.31 17.80
CA ASN A 83 0.20 -7.59 18.36
C ASN A 83 -0.53 -6.33 18.87
N ARG A 84 -0.36 -5.22 18.12
CA ARG A 84 -0.96 -3.91 18.40
C ARG A 84 -1.08 -3.10 17.13
N ASP A 85 -1.80 -1.98 17.20
CA ASP A 85 -1.69 -0.96 16.17
C ASP A 85 -0.35 -0.24 16.28
N VAL A 86 0.43 -0.27 15.19
CA VAL A 86 1.66 0.51 15.02
C VAL A 86 1.30 1.80 14.30
N TYR A 87 1.69 2.94 14.88
CA TYR A 87 1.32 4.25 14.38
C TYR A 87 2.42 4.82 13.49
N THR A 88 2.04 5.18 12.26
CA THR A 88 2.96 5.75 11.27
C THR A 88 2.44 7.10 10.77
N PRO A 89 3.29 8.14 10.71
CA PRO A 89 2.91 9.40 10.11
C PRO A 89 2.67 9.24 8.60
N GLN A 90 1.56 9.76 8.10
CA GLN A 90 1.20 9.76 6.69
C GLN A 90 0.82 11.16 6.26
N THR A 91 1.44 11.64 5.19
CA THR A 91 1.23 12.99 4.67
C THR A 91 0.10 12.99 3.65
N GLY A 92 -0.85 13.91 3.80
CA GLY A 92 -1.87 14.13 2.78
C GLY A 92 -1.29 14.84 1.56
N ILE A 93 -1.97 14.75 0.42
CA ILE A 93 -1.55 15.49 -0.79
C ILE A 93 -1.48 17.01 -0.53
N ASP A 94 -2.38 17.52 0.31
CA ASP A 94 -2.37 18.93 0.72
C ASP A 94 -1.12 19.29 1.52
N GLY A 95 -0.56 18.36 2.30
CA GLY A 95 0.73 18.56 2.96
C GLY A 95 1.86 18.75 1.95
N TYR A 96 1.88 17.94 0.88
CA TYR A 96 2.86 18.10 -0.19
C TYR A 96 2.71 19.45 -0.91
N ARG A 97 1.47 19.86 -1.21
CA ARG A 97 1.17 21.16 -1.83
C ARG A 97 1.59 22.33 -0.94
N VAL A 98 1.36 22.25 0.36
CA VAL A 98 1.79 23.27 1.34
C VAL A 98 3.31 23.37 1.39
N ILE A 99 4.03 22.25 1.40
CA ILE A 99 5.50 22.25 1.34
C ILE A 99 5.98 22.88 0.03
N ALA A 100 5.45 22.46 -1.11
CA ALA A 100 5.80 22.99 -2.43
C ALA A 100 5.58 24.51 -2.52
N GLN A 101 4.42 24.99 -2.06
CA GLN A 101 4.12 26.42 -2.00
C GLN A 101 5.08 27.18 -1.10
N ARG A 102 5.37 26.64 0.09
CA ARG A 102 6.22 27.29 1.08
C ARG A 102 7.65 27.43 0.58
N VAL A 103 8.23 26.35 0.05
CA VAL A 103 9.59 26.34 -0.50
C VAL A 103 9.69 27.27 -1.69
N THR A 104 8.69 27.27 -2.57
CA THR A 104 8.65 28.19 -3.71
C THR A 104 8.65 29.65 -3.25
N THR A 105 7.83 29.97 -2.24
CA THR A 105 7.77 31.32 -1.65
C THR A 105 9.11 31.72 -1.01
N GLN A 106 9.74 30.80 -0.27
CA GLN A 106 11.03 31.05 0.40
C GLN A 106 12.19 31.24 -0.57
N THR A 107 12.18 30.53 -1.70
CA THR A 107 13.24 30.59 -2.72
C THR A 107 13.01 31.69 -3.76
N GLY A 108 11.83 32.32 -3.77
CA GLY A 108 11.44 33.30 -4.80
C GLY A 108 11.21 32.68 -6.19
N GLY A 109 11.00 31.36 -6.26
CA GLY A 109 10.78 30.64 -7.51
C GLY A 109 9.33 30.63 -7.97
N THR A 110 9.02 29.77 -8.94
CA THR A 110 7.65 29.50 -9.39
C THR A 110 7.38 28.00 -9.42
N TYR A 111 6.14 27.61 -9.16
CA TYR A 111 5.65 26.29 -9.53
C TYR A 111 4.18 26.33 -9.93
N GLY A 112 3.76 25.33 -10.69
CA GLY A 112 2.40 25.12 -11.12
C GLY A 112 2.21 23.73 -11.71
N TYR A 113 1.08 23.50 -12.35
CA TYR A 113 0.71 22.22 -12.93
C TYR A 113 0.35 22.39 -14.40
N GLU A 114 0.59 21.35 -15.19
CA GLU A 114 -0.18 21.13 -16.41
C GLU A 114 -1.47 20.36 -16.10
N ASP A 115 -2.32 20.20 -17.12
CA ASP A 115 -3.51 19.38 -17.01
C ASP A 115 -3.16 17.94 -16.62
N THR A 116 -3.94 17.41 -15.68
CA THR A 116 -3.90 15.99 -15.35
C THR A 116 -4.56 15.22 -16.49
N VAL A 117 -3.92 14.13 -16.93
CA VAL A 117 -4.45 13.27 -17.98
C VAL A 117 -4.53 11.82 -17.51
N TRP A 118 -5.52 11.10 -17.98
CA TRP A 118 -5.79 9.70 -17.66
C TRP A 118 -5.64 8.81 -18.87
N CYS A 119 -5.14 7.60 -18.67
CA CYS A 119 -4.94 6.61 -19.71
C CYS A 119 -6.04 5.56 -19.66
N ASP A 120 -6.66 5.27 -20.81
CA ASP A 120 -7.56 4.13 -20.94
C ASP A 120 -6.80 2.80 -21.14
N PRO A 121 -7.46 1.64 -20.99
CA PRO A 121 -6.80 0.34 -21.19
C PRO A 121 -6.22 0.13 -22.59
N SER A 122 -6.63 0.92 -23.58
CA SER A 122 -6.05 0.89 -24.93
C SER A 122 -4.79 1.75 -25.08
N GLY A 123 -4.37 2.44 -24.03
CA GLY A 123 -3.18 3.31 -24.03
C GLY A 123 -3.46 4.76 -24.45
N ARG A 124 -4.73 5.15 -24.68
CA ARG A 124 -5.06 6.52 -25.08
C ARG A 124 -5.22 7.44 -23.88
N TRP A 125 -4.60 8.60 -23.94
CA TRP A 125 -4.65 9.63 -22.91
C TRP A 125 -5.82 10.59 -23.14
N ARG A 126 -6.49 10.98 -22.06
CA ARG A 126 -7.65 11.88 -22.03
C ARG A 126 -7.48 12.91 -20.93
N ASP A 127 -7.92 14.13 -21.19
CA ASP A 127 -7.97 15.27 -20.26
C ASP A 127 -9.08 15.16 -19.22
N VAL A 128 -10.13 14.38 -19.50
CA VAL A 128 -11.23 14.10 -18.57
C VAL A 128 -11.54 12.60 -18.54
N TRP A 129 -11.79 12.07 -17.34
CA TRP A 129 -12.22 10.69 -17.16
C TRP A 129 -13.71 10.61 -16.79
N LEU A 130 -14.54 10.27 -17.79
CA LEU A 130 -15.99 10.09 -17.66
C LEU A 130 -16.46 8.62 -17.53
N PRO A 131 -15.73 7.60 -18.01
CA PRO A 131 -16.15 6.21 -17.83
C PRO A 131 -16.28 5.81 -16.35
N GLU A 132 -17.22 4.92 -16.05
CA GLU A 132 -17.37 4.33 -14.71
C GLU A 132 -16.19 3.42 -14.35
N ALA A 133 -15.67 2.70 -15.35
CA ALA A 133 -14.49 1.86 -15.17
C ALA A 133 -13.27 2.71 -14.76
N PRO A 134 -12.41 2.20 -13.85
CA PRO A 134 -11.22 2.92 -13.44
C PRO A 134 -10.27 3.16 -14.63
N PRO A 135 -9.58 4.31 -14.68
CA PRO A 135 -8.52 4.53 -15.66
C PRO A 135 -7.36 3.56 -15.42
N ALA A 136 -6.67 3.17 -16.48
CA ALA A 136 -5.49 2.31 -16.37
C ALA A 136 -4.32 3.03 -15.70
N ALA A 137 -4.20 4.34 -15.91
CA ALA A 137 -3.19 5.19 -15.28
C ALA A 137 -3.64 6.66 -15.22
N ALA A 138 -2.96 7.45 -14.41
CA ALA A 138 -2.99 8.91 -14.47
C ALA A 138 -1.58 9.48 -14.58
N LYS A 139 -1.45 10.65 -15.20
CA LYS A 139 -0.22 11.41 -15.33
C LYS A 139 -0.44 12.82 -14.87
N VAL A 140 0.48 13.30 -14.03
CA VAL A 140 0.54 14.69 -13.58
C VAL A 140 1.90 15.25 -13.91
N THR A 141 1.94 16.50 -14.37
CA THR A 141 3.19 17.24 -14.60
C THR A 141 3.20 18.48 -13.72
N VAL A 142 4.21 18.57 -12.86
CA VAL A 142 4.54 19.79 -12.11
C VAL A 142 5.54 20.60 -12.92
N ILE A 143 5.28 21.90 -13.08
CA ILE A 143 6.24 22.85 -13.63
C ILE A 143 6.89 23.56 -12.45
N ARG A 144 8.22 23.57 -12.36
CA ARG A 144 8.96 24.32 -11.33
C ARG A 144 10.11 25.06 -12.00
N ASN A 145 10.16 26.39 -11.83
CA ASN A 145 11.19 27.25 -12.44
C ASN A 145 11.39 27.04 -13.95
N GLY A 146 10.31 26.76 -14.68
CA GLY A 146 10.33 26.49 -16.12
C GLY A 146 10.66 25.05 -16.53
N GLU A 147 11.02 24.17 -15.58
CA GLU A 147 11.30 22.76 -15.84
C GLU A 147 10.08 21.87 -15.58
N ARG A 148 9.99 20.77 -16.33
CA ARG A 148 8.86 19.82 -16.28
C ARG A 148 9.21 18.56 -15.47
N PHE A 149 8.42 18.28 -14.45
CA PHE A 149 8.51 17.08 -13.61
C PHE A 149 7.24 16.26 -13.76
N SER A 150 7.26 15.27 -14.66
CA SER A 150 6.10 14.42 -14.94
C SER A 150 6.20 13.06 -14.24
N ALA A 151 5.08 12.55 -13.76
CA ALA A 151 4.97 11.22 -13.20
C ALA A 151 3.67 10.53 -13.61
N VAL A 152 3.75 9.21 -13.77
CA VAL A 152 2.62 8.33 -14.10
C VAL A 152 2.42 7.37 -12.94
N ALA A 153 1.18 7.21 -12.48
CA ALA A 153 0.79 6.17 -11.55
C ALA A 153 -0.18 5.22 -12.25
N THR A 154 0.07 3.91 -12.19
CA THR A 154 -0.80 2.90 -12.79
C THR A 154 -1.80 2.37 -11.76
N PHE A 155 -3.06 2.20 -12.16
CA PHE A 155 -4.11 1.78 -11.23
C PHE A 155 -3.78 0.43 -10.58
N ARG A 156 -3.29 -0.52 -11.37
CA ARG A 156 -2.92 -1.87 -10.92
C ARG A 156 -1.86 -1.90 -9.80
N GLU A 157 -0.93 -0.95 -9.77
CA GLU A 157 0.17 -0.94 -8.79
C GLU A 157 -0.25 -0.30 -7.47
N TYR A 158 -1.18 0.67 -7.53
CA TYR A 158 -1.55 1.50 -6.38
C TYR A 158 -2.88 1.12 -5.74
N VAL A 159 -3.78 0.45 -6.47
CA VAL A 159 -5.09 0.09 -5.94
C VAL A 159 -4.93 -0.81 -4.71
N GLN A 160 -5.63 -0.47 -3.64
CA GLN A 160 -5.77 -1.35 -2.49
C GLN A 160 -7.03 -2.19 -2.69
N THR A 161 -6.90 -3.51 -2.60
CA THR A 161 -7.99 -4.45 -2.85
C THR A 161 -8.29 -5.32 -1.63
N PHE A 162 -9.52 -5.79 -1.53
CA PHE A 162 -9.89 -6.91 -0.66
C PHE A 162 -9.32 -8.22 -1.19
N PRO A 163 -9.32 -9.31 -0.39
CA PRO A 163 -8.83 -10.61 -0.84
C PRO A 163 -9.55 -11.16 -2.09
N ASP A 164 -10.77 -10.69 -2.37
CA ASP A 164 -11.56 -11.01 -3.56
C ASP A 164 -11.17 -10.18 -4.81
N GLY A 165 -10.18 -9.28 -4.69
CA GLY A 165 -9.72 -8.40 -5.77
C GLY A 165 -10.49 -7.09 -5.91
N ASN A 166 -11.57 -6.86 -5.15
CA ASN A 166 -12.37 -5.65 -5.27
C ASN A 166 -11.68 -4.43 -4.64
N PRO A 167 -11.74 -3.22 -5.26
CA PRO A 167 -11.13 -2.02 -4.69
C PRO A 167 -11.70 -1.63 -3.32
N LYS A 168 -10.83 -1.19 -2.41
CA LYS A 168 -11.17 -0.78 -1.04
C LYS A 168 -11.48 0.70 -0.92
N GLY A 169 -12.53 1.03 -0.16
CA GLY A 169 -12.78 2.38 0.35
C GLY A 169 -12.88 3.44 -0.76
N LEU A 170 -11.99 4.44 -0.73
CA LEU A 170 -11.96 5.52 -1.73
C LEU A 170 -11.62 5.02 -3.14
N TRP A 171 -10.93 3.89 -3.28
CA TRP A 171 -10.59 3.32 -4.58
C TRP A 171 -11.82 2.80 -5.34
N ALA A 172 -12.84 2.29 -4.64
CA ALA A 172 -14.11 1.91 -5.26
C ALA A 172 -14.98 3.12 -5.61
N LYS A 173 -14.94 4.17 -4.78
CA LYS A 173 -15.82 5.34 -4.93
C LYS A 173 -15.33 6.36 -5.93
N MET A 174 -14.01 6.60 -5.98
CA MET A 174 -13.39 7.66 -6.78
C MET A 174 -12.05 7.21 -7.39
N PRO A 175 -12.02 6.14 -8.19
CA PRO A 175 -10.78 5.53 -8.68
C PRO A 175 -9.91 6.51 -9.49
N ALA A 176 -10.52 7.30 -10.38
CA ALA A 176 -9.79 8.26 -11.22
C ALA A 176 -9.10 9.35 -10.38
N GLY A 177 -9.78 9.86 -9.35
CA GLY A 177 -9.22 10.85 -8.42
C GLY A 177 -8.11 10.25 -7.55
N GLN A 178 -8.27 9.01 -7.09
CA GLN A 178 -7.25 8.33 -6.29
C GLN A 178 -5.95 8.13 -7.06
N ILE A 179 -6.02 7.67 -8.32
CA ILE A 179 -4.79 7.47 -9.11
C ILE A 179 -4.15 8.79 -9.54
N ALA A 180 -4.96 9.82 -9.82
CA ALA A 180 -4.47 11.17 -10.10
C ALA A 180 -3.70 11.75 -8.90
N LYS A 181 -4.21 11.56 -7.69
CA LYS A 181 -3.54 11.96 -6.44
C LYS A 181 -2.20 11.25 -6.27
N CYS A 182 -2.12 9.97 -6.62
CA CYS A 182 -0.85 9.22 -6.58
C CYS A 182 0.16 9.80 -7.58
N ALA A 183 -0.27 10.05 -8.82
CA ALA A 183 0.58 10.66 -9.85
C ALA A 183 1.05 12.07 -9.44
N GLU A 184 0.19 12.85 -8.78
CA GLU A 184 0.54 14.17 -8.25
C GLU A 184 1.62 14.08 -7.16
N ALA A 185 1.48 13.16 -6.20
CA ALA A 185 2.48 12.95 -5.15
C ALA A 185 3.85 12.61 -5.72
N LEU A 186 3.89 11.71 -6.72
CA LEU A 186 5.12 11.35 -7.43
C LEU A 186 5.73 12.53 -8.19
N ALA A 187 4.91 13.34 -8.87
CA ALA A 187 5.38 14.51 -9.61
C ALA A 187 5.95 15.57 -8.65
N LEU A 188 5.29 15.81 -7.52
CA LEU A 188 5.78 16.70 -6.46
C LEU A 188 7.08 16.19 -5.84
N ARG A 189 7.24 14.88 -5.61
CA ARG A 189 8.52 14.30 -5.16
C ARG A 189 9.66 14.58 -6.12
N LYS A 190 9.42 14.45 -7.43
CA LYS A 190 10.43 14.76 -8.45
C LYS A 190 10.77 16.24 -8.48
N ALA A 191 9.77 17.11 -8.31
CA ALA A 191 9.96 18.55 -8.32
C ALA A 191 10.59 19.10 -7.03
N PHE A 192 10.33 18.49 -5.86
CA PHE A 192 10.77 18.93 -4.54
C PHE A 192 11.45 17.80 -3.72
N PRO A 193 12.51 17.16 -4.24
CA PRO A 193 13.05 15.93 -3.66
C PRO A 193 13.65 16.10 -2.27
N HIS A 194 14.32 17.24 -2.01
CA HIS A 194 14.90 17.53 -0.70
C HIS A 194 13.84 17.89 0.34
N ASP A 195 12.83 18.66 -0.05
CA ASP A 195 11.81 19.18 0.85
C ASP A 195 10.77 18.12 1.23
N LEU A 196 10.53 17.15 0.34
CA LEU A 196 9.66 16.00 0.58
C LEU A 196 10.44 14.76 1.07
N ALA A 197 11.73 14.89 1.37
CA ALA A 197 12.52 13.80 1.93
C ALA A 197 12.02 13.39 3.33
N GLY A 198 11.76 12.10 3.50
CA GLY A 198 11.31 11.52 4.77
C GLY A 198 9.86 11.84 5.14
N VAL A 199 9.04 12.31 4.21
CA VAL A 199 7.57 12.35 4.33
C VAL A 199 6.96 11.47 3.26
N TYR A 200 6.00 10.62 3.62
CA TYR A 200 5.39 9.66 2.70
C TYR A 200 3.89 9.81 2.69
N THR A 201 3.29 9.69 1.50
CA THR A 201 1.83 9.61 1.38
C THR A 201 1.35 8.20 1.74
N ALA A 202 0.08 8.09 2.12
CA ALA A 202 -0.54 6.81 2.46
C ALA A 202 -0.45 5.81 1.30
N GLU A 203 -0.62 6.32 0.08
CA GLU A 203 -0.62 5.53 -1.15
C GLU A 203 0.77 5.01 -1.51
N GLU A 204 1.84 5.76 -1.27
CA GLU A 204 3.23 5.27 -1.49
C GLU A 204 3.61 4.15 -0.52
N MET A 205 3.18 4.26 0.75
CA MET A 205 3.42 3.20 1.72
C MET A 205 2.62 1.94 1.37
N ALA A 206 1.35 2.10 0.98
CA ALA A 206 0.52 0.97 0.57
C ALA A 206 1.02 0.31 -0.73
N GLN A 207 1.59 1.08 -1.66
CA GLN A 207 2.18 0.52 -2.88
C GLN A 207 3.41 -0.34 -2.57
N ALA A 208 4.25 0.07 -1.62
CA ALA A 208 5.38 -0.76 -1.16
C ALA A 208 4.88 -2.10 -0.61
N ASP A 209 3.84 -2.08 0.24
CA ASP A 209 3.19 -3.28 0.78
C ASP A 209 2.57 -4.17 -0.33
N ASN A 210 2.05 -3.58 -1.42
CA ASN A 210 1.49 -4.32 -2.54
C ASN A 210 2.55 -5.13 -3.32
N THR A 211 3.82 -4.69 -3.32
CA THR A 211 4.94 -5.40 -3.96
C THR A 211 5.48 -6.58 -3.17
N ASP A 212 5.12 -6.73 -1.89
CA ASP A 212 5.63 -7.78 -0.99
C ASP A 212 4.97 -9.17 -1.18
N SER A 213 4.32 -9.40 -2.33
CA SER A 213 3.98 -10.77 -2.78
C SER A 213 5.20 -11.52 -3.37
N ALA A 214 6.40 -10.94 -3.30
CA ALA A 214 7.68 -11.63 -3.52
C ALA A 214 8.68 -11.19 -2.44
N PRO A 215 9.46 -12.10 -1.82
CA PRO A 215 10.36 -11.72 -0.74
C PRO A 215 11.55 -10.94 -1.30
N VAL A 216 11.58 -9.62 -1.05
CA VAL A 216 12.80 -8.83 -1.13
C VAL A 216 13.07 -8.26 0.25
N VAL A 217 14.08 -8.83 0.92
CA VAL A 217 14.62 -8.30 2.17
C VAL A 217 15.26 -6.95 1.84
N VAL A 218 14.54 -5.86 2.10
CA VAL A 218 15.12 -4.51 2.09
C VAL A 218 15.55 -4.19 3.51
N GLU A 219 16.75 -4.63 3.87
CA GLU A 219 17.42 -4.22 5.10
C GLU A 219 17.98 -2.80 4.92
N GLN A 220 17.18 -1.78 5.25
CA GLN A 220 17.69 -0.43 5.47
C GLN A 220 18.14 -0.28 6.92
N GLN A 221 19.30 -0.85 7.25
CA GLN A 221 20.11 -0.34 8.35
C GLN A 221 20.91 0.88 7.85
N PRO A 222 20.94 2.01 8.58
CA PRO A 222 21.87 3.08 8.25
C PRO A 222 23.28 2.55 8.45
N ARG A 223 24.07 2.51 7.35
CA ARG A 223 25.50 2.21 7.41
C ARG A 223 26.16 3.20 8.36
N ARG A 224 26.55 2.71 9.53
CA ARG A 224 27.41 3.42 10.48
C ARG A 224 28.72 3.73 9.74
N SER A 225 28.98 5.01 9.52
CA SER A 225 30.26 5.46 8.98
C SER A 225 31.38 4.96 9.89
N GLN A 226 32.27 4.15 9.35
CA GLN A 226 33.55 3.84 9.97
C GLN A 226 34.35 5.14 9.97
N HIS A 227 34.33 5.89 11.07
CA HIS A 227 35.28 6.91 11.52
C HIS A 227 34.57 7.84 12.50
N ALA A 228 34.53 7.42 13.77
CA ALA A 228 34.42 8.32 14.91
C ALA A 228 35.21 7.66 16.04
N GLU A 229 36.20 8.39 16.56
CA GLU A 229 37.10 7.94 17.62
C GLU A 229 36.33 7.59 18.91
N SER A 230 36.83 6.58 19.62
CA SER A 230 36.25 6.01 20.83
C SER A 230 36.27 7.00 21.99
N GLY A 231 35.11 7.26 22.60
CA GLY A 231 34.98 8.07 23.82
C GLY A 231 35.14 7.23 25.11
N PRO A 232 35.40 7.86 26.27
CA PRO A 232 35.95 7.21 27.47
C PRO A 232 34.96 6.38 28.31
N TRP A 233 33.81 5.96 27.76
CA TRP A 233 32.74 5.30 28.53
C TRP A 233 32.39 3.89 28.05
N GLU A 234 33.27 3.25 27.28
CA GLU A 234 33.09 1.86 26.87
C GLU A 234 33.43 0.91 28.03
N GLN A 235 32.45 0.68 28.90
CA GLN A 235 32.51 -0.34 29.96
C GLN A 235 32.33 -1.74 29.37
N GLU A 236 33.07 -2.68 29.93
CA GLU A 236 33.34 -4.05 29.48
C GLU A 236 32.10 -4.84 29.02
N ALA A 237 32.24 -5.49 27.86
CA ALA A 237 31.24 -6.41 27.32
C ALA A 237 31.08 -7.65 28.22
N PRO A 238 29.84 -8.13 28.49
CA PRO A 238 29.63 -9.43 29.13
C PRO A 238 30.06 -10.58 28.20
N PRO A 239 30.41 -11.76 28.76
CA PRO A 239 30.98 -12.86 27.99
C PRO A 239 30.00 -13.41 26.96
N GLN A 240 30.52 -13.63 25.75
CA GLN A 240 29.82 -14.21 24.61
C GLN A 240 29.20 -15.56 24.98
N GLN A 241 27.88 -15.61 25.07
CA GLN A 241 27.14 -16.86 25.04
C GLN A 241 27.23 -17.43 23.63
N GLN A 242 27.95 -18.55 23.50
CA GLN A 242 28.00 -19.40 22.32
C GLN A 242 26.61 -19.50 21.69
N GLU A 243 26.50 -19.16 20.40
CA GLU A 243 25.28 -19.25 19.61
C GLU A 243 24.63 -20.63 19.83
N ARG A 244 23.64 -20.68 20.72
CA ARG A 244 22.85 -21.89 20.90
C ARG A 244 21.94 -21.97 19.70
N ARG A 245 22.13 -23.02 18.91
CA ARG A 245 21.22 -23.48 17.85
C ARG A 245 19.77 -23.30 18.32
N ASP A 246 18.98 -22.52 17.58
CA ASP A 246 17.59 -22.21 17.95
C ASP A 246 16.68 -23.35 17.49
N TYR A 247 16.62 -24.39 18.31
CA TYR A 247 15.79 -25.57 18.08
C TYR A 247 14.30 -25.24 17.86
N ARG A 248 13.81 -24.10 18.39
CA ARG A 248 12.43 -23.65 18.19
C ARG A 248 12.20 -23.09 16.80
N ALA A 249 13.11 -22.26 16.29
CA ALA A 249 13.03 -21.77 14.92
C ALA A 249 13.14 -22.93 13.91
N GLU A 250 14.02 -23.89 14.16
CA GLU A 250 14.14 -25.09 13.33
C GLU A 250 12.90 -25.99 13.42
N ALA A 251 12.30 -26.14 14.61
CA ALA A 251 11.03 -26.87 14.76
C ALA A 251 9.87 -26.16 14.05
N GLN A 252 9.87 -24.83 13.96
CA GLN A 252 8.88 -24.06 13.20
C GLN A 252 9.06 -24.17 11.69
N ALA A 253 10.25 -24.51 11.22
CA ALA A 253 10.55 -24.73 9.80
C ALA A 253 10.43 -26.21 9.37
N ALA A 254 10.44 -27.15 10.32
CA ALA A 254 10.30 -28.58 10.04
C ALA A 254 8.95 -28.91 9.40
N GLU A 255 8.94 -29.83 8.44
CA GLU A 255 7.76 -30.15 7.64
C GLU A 255 6.85 -31.21 8.30
N ASP A 256 7.43 -32.14 9.07
CA ASP A 256 6.72 -33.26 9.69
C ASP A 256 6.90 -33.34 11.22
N ALA A 257 5.98 -34.05 11.88
CA ALA A 257 5.96 -34.18 13.33
C ALA A 257 7.16 -34.97 13.91
N ASP A 258 7.75 -35.89 13.15
CA ASP A 258 8.86 -36.73 13.61
C ASP A 258 10.20 -35.98 13.59
N THR A 259 10.39 -35.10 12.62
CA THR A 259 11.51 -34.16 12.58
C THR A 259 11.48 -33.20 13.78
N VAL A 260 10.29 -32.68 14.15
CA VAL A 260 10.14 -31.87 15.37
C VAL A 260 10.43 -32.68 16.64
N ARG A 261 10.03 -33.96 16.68
CA ARG A 261 10.33 -34.87 17.79
C ARG A 261 11.83 -35.10 17.96
N GLY A 262 12.58 -35.19 16.85
CA GLY A 262 14.05 -35.27 16.85
C GLY A 262 14.69 -34.00 17.44
N LEU A 263 14.27 -32.83 16.96
CA LEU A 263 14.76 -31.53 17.45
C LEU A 263 14.44 -31.32 18.95
N TRP A 264 13.28 -31.78 19.40
CA TRP A 264 12.92 -31.75 20.83
C TRP A 264 13.87 -32.60 21.68
N GLN A 265 14.24 -33.80 21.21
CA GLN A 265 15.18 -34.67 21.94
C GLN A 265 16.59 -34.09 21.98
N GLU A 266 17.04 -33.44 20.91
CA GLU A 266 18.32 -32.75 20.85
C GLU A 266 18.35 -31.55 21.80
N ALA A 267 17.30 -30.71 21.79
CA ALA A 267 17.15 -29.60 22.73
C ALA A 267 17.16 -30.07 24.19
N LYS A 268 16.53 -31.21 24.48
CA LYS A 268 16.51 -31.80 25.82
C LYS A 268 17.90 -32.30 26.25
N ARG A 269 18.67 -32.93 25.35
CA ARG A 269 20.06 -33.34 25.62
C ARG A 269 21.00 -32.16 25.78
N ALA A 270 20.73 -31.05 25.09
CA ALA A 270 21.46 -29.79 25.21
C ALA A 270 21.12 -29.01 26.50
N GLY A 271 20.24 -29.54 27.36
CA GLY A 271 19.89 -28.94 28.65
C GLY A 271 18.94 -27.74 28.54
N ALA A 272 18.08 -27.72 27.51
CA ALA A 272 17.11 -26.64 27.35
C ALA A 272 16.09 -26.60 28.52
N PRO A 273 15.63 -25.40 28.93
CA PRO A 273 14.63 -25.25 30.00
C PRO A 273 13.32 -25.95 29.65
N THR A 274 12.61 -26.45 30.67
CA THR A 274 11.34 -27.18 30.49
C THR A 274 10.30 -26.37 29.70
N GLU A 275 10.13 -25.07 30.00
CA GLU A 275 9.20 -24.19 29.28
C GLU A 275 9.53 -24.05 27.79
N TYR A 276 10.81 -24.13 27.42
CA TYR A 276 11.25 -24.07 26.02
C TYR A 276 11.02 -25.41 25.31
N LEU A 277 11.21 -26.54 26.00
CA LEU A 277 10.86 -27.86 25.50
C LEU A 277 9.33 -28.01 25.30
N ASP A 278 8.52 -27.40 26.16
CA ASP A 278 7.05 -27.42 26.03
C ASP A 278 6.59 -26.65 24.78
N GLN A 279 7.27 -25.56 24.43
CA GLN A 279 7.02 -24.82 23.19
C GLN A 279 7.32 -25.65 21.95
N ILE A 280 8.45 -26.37 21.94
CA ILE A 280 8.81 -27.27 20.83
C ILE A 280 7.83 -28.47 20.77
N ALA A 281 7.39 -28.99 21.92
CA ALA A 281 6.40 -30.06 21.98
C ALA A 281 5.01 -29.62 21.50
N ALA A 282 4.61 -28.35 21.73
CA ALA A 282 3.38 -27.79 21.17
C ALA A 282 3.43 -27.75 19.63
N ILE A 283 4.55 -27.27 19.07
CA ILE A 283 4.81 -27.26 17.62
C ILE A 283 4.71 -28.66 17.02
N GLY A 284 5.25 -29.67 17.72
CA GLY A 284 5.17 -31.07 17.30
C GLY A 284 3.76 -31.65 17.42
N ARG A 285 2.95 -31.22 18.39
CA ARG A 285 1.55 -31.63 18.52
C ARG A 285 0.68 -31.00 17.43
N ASP A 286 0.87 -29.72 17.14
CA ASP A 286 0.16 -29.04 16.05
C ASP A 286 0.48 -29.71 14.71
N ARG A 287 1.74 -30.09 14.50
CA ARG A 287 2.16 -30.86 13.31
C ARG A 287 1.70 -32.30 13.31
N ALA A 288 1.62 -32.97 14.46
CA ALA A 288 1.06 -34.32 14.56
C ALA A 288 -0.46 -34.32 14.36
N GLU A 289 -1.15 -33.24 14.76
CA GLU A 289 -2.55 -33.00 14.43
C GLU A 289 -2.70 -32.71 12.94
N ILE A 290 -1.80 -31.95 12.32
CA ILE A 290 -1.79 -31.73 10.87
C ILE A 290 -1.47 -33.03 10.11
N ASP A 291 -0.45 -33.80 10.50
CA ASP A 291 -0.10 -35.10 9.92
C ASP A 291 -1.21 -36.12 10.15
N ALA A 292 -1.83 -36.17 11.33
CA ALA A 292 -3.01 -37.00 11.56
C ALA A 292 -4.21 -36.52 10.75
N THR A 293 -4.37 -35.21 10.52
CA THR A 293 -5.44 -34.66 9.66
C THR A 293 -5.16 -34.96 8.19
N ILE A 294 -3.89 -35.00 7.76
CA ILE A 294 -3.46 -35.36 6.41
C ILE A 294 -3.60 -36.88 6.19
N VAL A 295 -3.20 -37.71 7.17
CA VAL A 295 -3.33 -39.18 7.13
C VAL A 295 -4.78 -39.63 7.29
N VAL A 296 -5.61 -38.90 8.03
CA VAL A 296 -7.08 -39.13 8.10
C VAL A 296 -7.80 -38.54 6.87
N ALA A 297 -7.26 -37.49 6.24
CA ALA A 297 -7.75 -36.99 4.95
C ALA A 297 -7.35 -37.88 3.76
N ASP A 298 -6.36 -38.77 3.94
CA ASP A 298 -5.95 -39.78 2.95
C ASP A 298 -6.91 -41.00 2.89
N ASP A 299 -7.91 -41.10 3.79
CA ASP A 299 -8.90 -42.21 3.76
C ASP A 299 -10.37 -41.78 3.90
N GLY A 300 -10.74 -40.55 3.52
CA GLY A 300 -12.17 -40.19 3.53
C GLY A 300 -12.53 -38.73 3.33
N TYR A 301 -12.00 -38.10 2.29
CA TYR A 301 -12.41 -36.79 1.80
C TYR A 301 -13.94 -36.70 1.65
N ARG A 302 -14.61 -35.83 2.41
CA ARG A 302 -15.91 -35.28 2.01
C ARG A 302 -15.63 -34.04 1.17
N THR A 303 -15.47 -34.33 -0.12
CA THR A 303 -15.67 -33.47 -1.30
C THR A 303 -16.37 -32.13 -1.02
N MET A 304 -15.79 -31.03 -1.52
CA MET A 304 -16.58 -29.94 -2.12
C MET A 304 -17.70 -30.62 -2.92
N ASP A 305 -18.97 -30.34 -2.64
CA ASP A 305 -20.05 -30.92 -3.44
C ASP A 305 -19.68 -30.73 -4.92
N GLN A 306 -19.71 -31.83 -5.70
CA GLN A 306 -19.31 -31.80 -7.11
C GLN A 306 -20.09 -30.71 -7.86
N ASP A 307 -21.33 -30.46 -7.44
CA ASP A 307 -22.20 -29.40 -7.92
C ASP A 307 -21.60 -27.99 -7.75
N ASP A 308 -20.97 -27.67 -6.61
CA ASP A 308 -20.40 -26.33 -6.37
C ASP A 308 -19.11 -26.13 -7.18
N ALA A 309 -18.24 -27.15 -7.25
CA ALA A 309 -17.00 -27.09 -8.03
C ALA A 309 -17.26 -27.02 -9.55
N GLU A 310 -18.25 -27.78 -10.02
CA GLU A 310 -18.73 -27.75 -11.41
C GLU A 310 -19.41 -26.42 -11.70
N GLN A 311 -20.25 -25.87 -10.81
CA GLN A 311 -20.91 -24.59 -11.01
C GLN A 311 -19.92 -23.41 -11.14
N TYR A 312 -18.86 -23.36 -10.33
CA TYR A 312 -17.79 -22.35 -10.46
C TYR A 312 -16.87 -22.57 -11.69
N ALA A 313 -16.78 -23.81 -12.21
CA ALA A 313 -16.08 -24.10 -13.45
C ALA A 313 -16.94 -23.74 -14.68
N GLU A 314 -18.24 -24.02 -14.64
CA GLU A 314 -19.22 -23.70 -15.68
C GLU A 314 -19.41 -22.18 -15.84
N VAL A 315 -19.49 -21.43 -14.74
CA VAL A 315 -19.59 -19.96 -14.79
C VAL A 315 -18.34 -19.33 -15.40
N ARG A 316 -17.14 -19.87 -15.12
CA ARG A 316 -15.90 -19.41 -15.77
C ARG A 316 -15.82 -19.80 -17.24
N ALA A 317 -16.17 -21.05 -17.57
CA ALA A 317 -16.19 -21.54 -18.93
C ALA A 317 -17.19 -20.76 -19.80
N HIS A 318 -18.36 -20.41 -19.25
CA HIS A 318 -19.36 -19.56 -19.89
C HIS A 318 -18.79 -18.18 -20.22
N ALA A 319 -18.20 -17.49 -19.24
CA ALA A 319 -17.67 -16.15 -19.42
C ALA A 319 -16.51 -16.11 -20.45
N GLU A 320 -15.65 -17.12 -20.45
CA GLU A 320 -14.56 -17.26 -21.42
C GLU A 320 -15.10 -17.51 -22.85
N ALA A 321 -16.08 -18.40 -22.99
CA ALA A 321 -16.68 -18.73 -24.28
C ALA A 321 -17.54 -17.58 -24.84
N GLU A 322 -18.27 -16.84 -24.01
CA GLU A 322 -19.03 -15.66 -24.43
C GLU A 322 -18.11 -14.56 -24.95
N ASN A 323 -17.03 -14.26 -24.23
CA ASN A 323 -16.06 -13.26 -24.64
C ASN A 323 -15.40 -13.64 -25.98
N ALA A 324 -15.00 -14.90 -26.13
CA ALA A 324 -14.43 -15.41 -27.38
C ALA A 324 -15.43 -15.33 -28.55
N LEU A 325 -16.71 -15.64 -28.31
CA LEU A 325 -17.76 -15.53 -29.32
C LEU A 325 -17.99 -14.07 -29.76
N ARG A 326 -18.11 -13.14 -28.80
CA ARG A 326 -18.28 -11.71 -29.10
C ARG A 326 -17.09 -11.15 -29.88
N LEU A 327 -15.88 -11.60 -29.58
CA LEU A 327 -14.67 -11.23 -30.34
C LEU A 327 -14.70 -11.76 -31.77
N ALA A 328 -15.11 -13.01 -31.99
CA ALA A 328 -15.24 -13.59 -33.33
C ALA A 328 -16.33 -12.88 -34.17
N ALA A 329 -17.48 -12.59 -33.57
CA ALA A 329 -18.55 -11.85 -34.22
C ALA A 329 -18.13 -10.42 -34.59
N SER A 330 -17.38 -9.74 -33.72
CA SER A 330 -16.80 -8.43 -34.01
C SER A 330 -15.83 -8.50 -35.20
N ARG A 331 -14.98 -9.53 -35.27
CA ARG A 331 -14.06 -9.75 -36.42
C ARG A 331 -14.79 -10.03 -37.72
N ALA A 332 -15.90 -10.77 -37.66
CA ALA A 332 -16.76 -11.07 -38.80
C ALA A 332 -17.75 -9.94 -39.15
N ASN A 333 -17.72 -8.83 -38.39
CA ASN A 333 -18.64 -7.69 -38.52
C ASN A 333 -20.12 -8.09 -38.50
N LEU A 334 -20.50 -8.98 -37.57
CA LEU A 334 -21.85 -9.50 -37.41
C LEU A 334 -22.60 -8.73 -36.28
N PRO A 335 -23.37 -7.69 -36.58
CA PRO A 335 -24.07 -6.88 -35.57
C PRO A 335 -25.30 -7.57 -34.98
N THR A 336 -25.76 -8.67 -35.61
CA THR A 336 -26.96 -9.43 -35.23
C THR A 336 -26.64 -10.65 -34.36
N LEU A 337 -25.45 -10.71 -33.76
CA LEU A 337 -24.95 -11.85 -32.98
C LEU A 337 -25.99 -12.44 -32.02
N ASP A 338 -26.56 -11.62 -31.12
CA ASP A 338 -27.53 -12.09 -30.11
C ASP A 338 -28.81 -12.64 -30.76
N ALA A 339 -29.30 -11.98 -31.81
CA ALA A 339 -30.51 -12.36 -32.52
C ALA A 339 -30.30 -13.61 -33.40
N ASP A 340 -29.11 -13.78 -33.98
CA ASP A 340 -28.75 -14.94 -34.78
C ASP A 340 -28.48 -16.16 -33.88
N PHE A 341 -27.79 -15.96 -32.76
CA PHE A 341 -27.58 -16.99 -31.75
C PHE A 341 -28.91 -17.49 -31.18
N GLN A 342 -29.79 -16.57 -30.76
CA GLN A 342 -31.11 -16.94 -30.23
C GLN A 342 -32.00 -17.63 -31.27
N ARG A 343 -31.87 -17.27 -32.56
CA ARG A 343 -32.61 -17.95 -33.64
C ARG A 343 -32.13 -19.39 -33.85
N VAL A 344 -30.83 -19.65 -33.69
CA VAL A 344 -30.21 -20.96 -33.91
C VAL A 344 -30.39 -21.88 -32.71
N TYR A 345 -30.22 -21.38 -31.49
CA TYR A 345 -30.26 -22.18 -30.27
C TYR A 345 -31.55 -22.04 -29.45
N GLY A 346 -32.43 -21.09 -29.80
CA GLY A 346 -33.71 -20.88 -29.12
C GLY A 346 -33.62 -20.24 -27.73
N LEU A 347 -32.43 -19.79 -27.33
CA LEU A 347 -32.11 -19.22 -26.02
C LEU A 347 -31.07 -18.10 -26.14
N PRO A 348 -31.06 -17.10 -25.24
CA PRO A 348 -30.10 -16.00 -25.28
C PRO A 348 -28.70 -16.47 -24.85
N ILE A 349 -27.65 -15.77 -25.30
CA ILE A 349 -26.24 -16.08 -25.01
C ILE A 349 -25.97 -16.21 -23.49
N GLU A 350 -26.62 -15.36 -22.69
CA GLU A 350 -26.53 -15.35 -21.22
C GLU A 350 -26.98 -16.67 -20.57
N GLN A 351 -27.77 -17.48 -21.26
CA GLN A 351 -28.32 -18.75 -20.75
C GLN A 351 -27.74 -19.97 -21.48
N ALA A 352 -26.80 -19.77 -22.40
CA ALA A 352 -26.25 -20.83 -23.24
C ALA A 352 -25.03 -21.51 -22.59
N PRO A 353 -24.92 -22.86 -22.59
CA PRO A 353 -23.71 -23.53 -22.13
C PRO A 353 -22.49 -23.18 -23.00
N ALA A 354 -21.31 -23.14 -22.38
CA ALA A 354 -20.05 -22.75 -23.03
C ALA A 354 -19.78 -23.48 -24.37
N GLN A 355 -20.12 -24.77 -24.43
CA GLN A 355 -19.94 -25.58 -25.65
C GLN A 355 -20.76 -25.08 -26.84
N GLN A 356 -21.96 -24.54 -26.62
CA GLN A 356 -22.79 -23.96 -27.68
C GLN A 356 -22.21 -22.63 -28.18
N LEU A 357 -21.69 -21.82 -27.25
CA LEU A 357 -20.99 -20.57 -27.56
C LEU A 357 -19.74 -20.84 -28.42
N ASP A 358 -18.93 -21.83 -28.04
CA ASP A 358 -17.75 -22.25 -28.79
C ASP A 358 -18.10 -22.84 -30.18
N THR A 359 -19.18 -23.61 -30.27
CA THR A 359 -19.65 -24.17 -31.55
C THR A 359 -20.10 -23.07 -32.51
N PHE A 360 -20.85 -22.09 -32.00
CA PHE A 360 -21.30 -20.96 -32.81
C PHE A 360 -20.13 -20.06 -33.20
N ARG A 361 -19.16 -19.84 -32.29
CA ARG A 361 -17.91 -19.14 -32.60
C ARG A 361 -17.19 -19.81 -33.77
N ALA A 362 -17.00 -21.12 -33.72
CA ALA A 362 -16.34 -21.88 -34.79
C ALA A 362 -17.07 -21.77 -36.14
N GLN A 363 -18.40 -21.68 -36.14
CA GLN A 363 -19.19 -21.45 -37.37
C GLN A 363 -18.98 -20.04 -37.92
N ILE A 364 -18.96 -19.02 -37.07
CA ILE A 364 -18.65 -17.64 -37.47
C ILE A 364 -17.23 -17.57 -38.07
N GLU A 365 -16.25 -18.18 -37.41
CA GLU A 365 -14.85 -18.19 -37.86
C GLU A 365 -14.68 -18.97 -39.17
N ALA A 366 -15.37 -20.10 -39.34
CA ALA A 366 -15.36 -20.87 -40.59
C ALA A 366 -16.06 -20.13 -41.74
N ALA A 367 -17.17 -19.44 -41.47
CA ALA A 367 -17.87 -18.63 -42.47
C ALA A 367 -17.06 -17.40 -42.89
N ALA A 368 -16.32 -16.78 -41.96
CA ALA A 368 -15.41 -15.68 -42.24
C ALA A 368 -14.14 -16.14 -42.98
N GLY A 369 -13.66 -17.36 -42.73
CA GLY A 369 -12.48 -17.95 -43.37
C GLY A 369 -12.72 -18.55 -44.76
N GLY A 370 -13.97 -18.84 -45.13
CA GLY A 370 -14.34 -19.39 -46.44
C GLY A 370 -14.56 -18.37 -47.57
N ALA A 371 -14.34 -17.08 -47.29
CA ALA A 371 -14.56 -15.97 -48.23
C ALA A 371 -13.24 -15.40 -48.83
N GLN A 372 -12.23 -16.25 -49.04
CA GLN A 372 -11.01 -15.91 -49.79
C GLN A 372 -10.95 -16.63 -51.13
#